data_AF-A0A397UCM5-F1
#
_entry.id   AF-A0A397UCM5-F1
#
_cell.length_a   1.000
_cell.length_b   1.000
_cell.length_c   1.000
_cell.angle_alpha   90.00
_cell.angle_beta   90.00
_cell.angle_gamma   90.00
#
_symmetry.space_group_name_H-M   'P 1'
#
loop_
_entity.id
_entity.type
_entity.pdbx_description
1 polymer ?
#
loop_
_entity_poly.entity_id
_entity_poly.type
_entity_poly.pdbx_seq_one_letter_code
_entity_poly.pdbx_strand_id
1 'polypeptide(L)'
;MTSQNIHKLKTAINYYKNKNYIEALKSFQNLATSAFSSSEIIDEAKYYIALCYIHGKGVEQDRKFALDLAKDDYHDLNKYENAWNIFSELAKDDEIKLEALSIMEYYYNKGYIKTNERHIFKIALELYSKDKYKKAYDIFFKLAANSKNKEIKFLSTCLEASYYITGYNRIEKNKNKAFELILKESSKF
;
A
#
# COMPACT_ATOMS: atom_id res chain seq x y z
N MET A 1 -14.86 29.66 7.07
CA MET A 1 -15.75 28.48 6.99
C MET A 1 -15.04 27.15 7.33
N THR A 2 -13.70 27.10 7.36
CA THR A 2 -12.90 25.88 7.64
C THR A 2 -12.97 25.37 9.10
N SER A 3 -13.07 26.26 10.09
CA SER A 3 -13.06 25.89 11.52
C SER A 3 -14.20 24.94 11.94
N GLN A 4 -15.40 25.12 11.37
CA GLN A 4 -16.57 24.32 11.75
C GLN A 4 -16.47 22.87 11.26
N ASN A 5 -16.00 22.64 10.03
CA ASN A 5 -15.86 21.29 9.49
C ASN A 5 -14.67 20.55 10.13
N ILE A 6 -13.61 21.26 10.51
CA ILE A 6 -12.53 20.69 11.34
C ILE A 6 -13.08 20.20 12.69
N HIS A 7 -13.93 21.00 13.34
CA HIS A 7 -14.57 20.58 14.59
C HIS A 7 -15.47 19.34 14.38
N LYS A 8 -16.31 19.33 13.33
CA LYS A 8 -17.14 18.17 12.98
C LYS A 8 -16.32 16.91 12.72
N LEU A 9 -15.19 17.01 12.02
CA LEU A 9 -14.28 15.89 11.78
C LEU A 9 -13.72 15.35 13.09
N LYS A 10 -13.24 16.21 14.00
CA LYS A 10 -12.78 15.81 15.33
C LYS A 10 -13.87 15.09 16.13
N THR A 11 -15.10 15.58 16.07
CA THR A 11 -16.26 14.94 16.71
C THR A 11 -16.55 13.57 16.11
N ALA A 12 -16.53 13.44 14.77
CA ALA A 12 -16.72 12.16 14.08
C ALA A 12 -15.64 11.13 14.47
N ILE A 13 -14.38 11.56 14.53
CA ILE A 13 -13.26 10.73 15.01
C ILE A 13 -13.47 10.31 16.47
N ASN A 14 -14.00 11.21 17.32
CA ASN A 14 -14.31 10.86 18.70
C ASN A 14 -15.43 9.82 18.80
N TYR A 15 -16.49 9.92 17.97
CA TYR A 15 -17.50 8.87 17.88
C TYR A 15 -16.88 7.52 17.50
N TYR A 16 -16.00 7.50 16.50
CA TYR A 16 -15.32 6.28 16.06
C TYR A 16 -14.46 5.67 17.18
N LYS A 17 -13.68 6.49 17.90
CA LYS A 17 -12.86 6.06 19.03
C LYS A 17 -13.69 5.49 20.18
N ASN A 18 -14.86 6.09 20.45
CA ASN A 18 -15.80 5.63 21.47
C ASN A 18 -16.73 4.50 20.99
N LYS A 19 -16.45 3.91 19.82
CA LYS A 19 -17.22 2.80 19.22
C LYS A 19 -18.67 3.13 18.84
N ASN A 20 -19.02 4.42 18.77
CA ASN A 20 -20.29 4.90 18.24
C ASN A 20 -20.22 4.94 16.71
N TYR A 21 -20.13 3.75 16.10
CA TYR A 21 -19.75 3.62 14.70
C TYR A 21 -20.81 4.09 13.71
N ILE A 22 -22.10 3.99 14.05
CA ILE A 22 -23.20 4.44 13.20
C ILE A 22 -23.15 5.97 13.07
N GLU A 23 -23.03 6.66 14.20
CA GLU A 23 -22.92 8.12 14.27
C GLU A 23 -21.62 8.61 13.62
N ALA A 24 -20.51 7.89 13.86
CA ALA A 24 -19.23 8.19 13.22
C ALA A 24 -19.34 8.09 11.69
N LEU A 25 -19.84 6.96 11.17
CA LEU A 25 -19.97 6.72 9.74
C LEU A 25 -20.86 7.78 9.07
N LYS A 26 -22.04 8.05 9.65
CA LYS A 26 -22.93 9.11 9.18
C LYS A 26 -22.23 10.47 9.14
N SER A 27 -21.45 10.80 10.18
CA SER A 27 -20.72 12.06 10.24
C SER A 27 -19.63 12.15 9.17
N PHE A 28 -18.87 11.06 8.94
CA PHE A 28 -17.87 11.02 7.88
C PHE A 28 -18.51 11.14 6.49
N GLN A 29 -19.61 10.44 6.22
CA GLN A 29 -20.34 10.53 4.94
C GLN A 29 -20.83 11.95 4.67
N ASN A 30 -21.35 12.64 5.69
CA ASN A 30 -21.75 14.04 5.58
C ASN A 30 -20.56 14.96 5.29
N LEU A 31 -19.39 14.68 5.87
CA LEU A 31 -18.18 15.46 5.61
C LEU A 31 -17.62 15.22 4.20
N ALA A 32 -17.63 13.97 3.73
CA ALA A 32 -17.13 13.57 2.42
C ALA A 32 -17.98 14.12 1.26
N THR A 33 -19.27 14.34 1.47
CA THR A 33 -20.21 14.86 0.43
C THR A 33 -20.47 16.37 0.54
N SER A 34 -19.99 17.02 1.61
CA SER A 34 -20.21 18.46 1.83
C SER A 34 -19.35 19.32 0.89
N ALA A 35 -20.01 20.17 0.10
CA ALA A 35 -19.36 21.13 -0.79
C ALA A 35 -18.46 22.16 -0.08
N PHE A 36 -18.59 22.30 1.25
CA PHE A 36 -17.81 23.22 2.07
C PHE A 36 -16.62 22.53 2.78
N SER A 37 -16.40 21.24 2.54
CA SER A 37 -15.26 20.50 3.09
C SER A 37 -14.02 20.73 2.23
N SER A 38 -12.87 20.96 2.87
CA SER A 38 -11.59 20.94 2.15
C SER A 38 -11.27 19.53 1.69
N SER A 39 -10.39 19.40 0.69
CA SER A 39 -9.86 18.11 0.24
C SER A 39 -9.34 17.27 1.39
N GLU A 40 -8.52 17.85 2.27
CA GLU A 40 -7.96 17.16 3.45
C GLU A 40 -9.04 16.55 4.36
N ILE A 41 -10.15 17.27 4.59
CA ILE A 41 -11.27 16.78 5.41
C ILE A 41 -11.99 15.65 4.69
N ILE A 42 -12.16 15.76 3.37
CA ILE A 42 -12.80 14.73 2.55
C ILE A 42 -11.94 13.46 2.57
N ASP A 43 -10.63 13.59 2.36
CA ASP A 43 -9.68 12.47 2.32
C ASP A 43 -9.63 11.74 3.69
N GLU A 44 -9.57 12.49 4.79
CA GLU A 44 -9.61 11.92 6.14
C GLU A 44 -10.97 11.25 6.42
N ALA A 45 -12.08 11.86 6.01
CA ALA A 45 -13.40 11.25 6.15
C ALA A 45 -13.53 9.96 5.34
N LYS A 46 -13.08 9.95 4.07
CA LYS A 46 -13.03 8.76 3.22
C LYS A 46 -12.18 7.65 3.84
N TYR A 47 -11.06 8.00 4.45
CA TYR A 47 -10.22 7.04 5.17
C TYR A 47 -10.99 6.32 6.28
N TYR A 48 -11.71 7.05 7.15
CA TYR A 48 -12.51 6.42 8.19
C TYR A 48 -13.72 5.65 7.64
N ILE A 49 -14.35 6.13 6.55
CA ILE A 49 -15.42 5.38 5.87
C ILE A 49 -14.87 4.03 5.38
N ALA A 50 -13.71 4.00 4.73
CA ALA A 50 -13.08 2.77 4.28
C ALA A 50 -12.82 1.83 5.46
N LEU A 51 -12.27 2.32 6.59
CA LEU A 51 -12.08 1.50 7.79
C LEU A 51 -13.40 0.93 8.35
N CYS A 52 -14.49 1.70 8.31
CA CYS A 52 -15.79 1.20 8.74
C CYS A 52 -16.23 0.01 7.88
N TYR A 53 -16.15 0.13 6.56
CA TYR A 53 -16.52 -0.95 5.63
C TYR A 53 -15.56 -2.14 5.67
N ILE A 54 -14.26 -1.92 5.91
CA ILE A 54 -13.27 -3.00 6.10
C ILE A 54 -13.61 -3.86 7.31
N HIS A 55 -14.06 -3.23 8.39
CA HIS A 55 -14.26 -3.90 9.68
C HIS A 55 -15.74 -4.16 10.02
N GLY A 56 -16.69 -3.81 9.15
CA GLY A 56 -18.13 -3.91 9.44
C GLY A 56 -18.56 -3.06 10.64
N LYS A 57 -17.95 -1.89 10.83
CA LYS A 57 -18.20 -1.01 11.98
C LYS A 57 -19.32 -0.02 11.65
N GLY A 58 -20.50 -0.27 12.20
CA GLY A 58 -21.68 0.58 11.98
C GLY A 58 -22.30 0.44 10.59
N VAL A 59 -21.84 -0.54 9.81
CA VAL A 59 -22.32 -0.91 8.47
C VAL A 59 -21.97 -2.37 8.20
N GLU A 60 -22.65 -3.01 7.27
CA GLU A 60 -22.25 -4.32 6.75
C GLU A 60 -20.83 -4.24 6.16
N GLN A 61 -20.04 -5.29 6.37
CA GLN A 61 -18.68 -5.34 5.86
C GLN A 61 -18.71 -5.39 4.33
N ASP A 62 -18.03 -4.45 3.69
CA ASP A 62 -17.84 -4.42 2.24
C ASP A 62 -16.42 -3.94 1.92
N ARG A 63 -15.50 -4.90 1.87
CA ARG A 63 -14.10 -4.59 1.61
C ARG A 63 -13.86 -4.15 0.16
N LYS A 64 -14.74 -4.53 -0.76
CA LYS A 64 -14.65 -4.12 -2.17
C LYS A 64 -15.01 -2.65 -2.31
N PHE A 65 -16.06 -2.20 -1.62
CA PHE A 65 -16.38 -0.77 -1.52
C PHE A 65 -15.21 0.02 -0.92
N ALA A 66 -14.59 -0.46 0.16
CA ALA A 66 -13.44 0.21 0.77
C ALA A 66 -12.22 0.27 -0.16
N LEU A 67 -12.00 -0.78 -0.95
CA LEU A 67 -10.95 -0.83 -1.96
C LEU A 67 -11.19 0.21 -3.05
N ASP A 68 -12.40 0.30 -3.59
CA ASP A 68 -12.74 1.25 -4.65
C ASP A 68 -12.72 2.70 -4.13
N LEU A 69 -13.16 2.93 -2.88
CA LEU A 69 -13.04 4.25 -2.25
C LEU A 69 -11.58 4.70 -2.12
N ALA A 70 -10.66 3.79 -1.79
CA ALA A 70 -9.23 4.07 -1.78
C ALA A 70 -8.65 4.24 -3.19
N LYS A 71 -9.33 3.74 -4.23
CA LYS A 71 -8.99 3.95 -5.64
C LYS A 71 -9.32 5.32 -6.19
N ASP A 72 -10.32 5.98 -5.63
CA ASP A 72 -10.70 7.32 -6.10
C ASP A 72 -9.67 8.40 -5.70
N ASP A 73 -8.83 8.16 -4.69
CA ASP A 73 -7.87 9.14 -4.18
C ASP A 73 -6.52 9.16 -4.97
N TYR A 74 -6.45 8.47 -6.12
CA TYR A 74 -5.23 8.20 -6.92
C TYR A 74 -4.53 9.42 -7.56
N HIS A 75 -4.98 10.64 -7.30
CA HIS A 75 -4.59 11.80 -8.09
C HIS A 75 -3.62 12.78 -7.41
N ASP A 76 -3.24 12.58 -6.14
CA ASP A 76 -2.38 13.52 -5.42
C ASP A 76 -1.27 12.83 -4.61
N LEU A 77 -0.03 13.26 -4.85
CA LEU A 77 1.20 12.80 -4.20
C LEU A 77 1.21 12.91 -2.68
N ASN A 78 0.43 13.83 -2.12
CA ASN A 78 0.39 14.05 -0.69
C ASN A 78 -0.66 13.18 0.04
N LYS A 79 -1.50 12.42 -0.67
CA LYS A 79 -2.66 11.70 -0.10
C LYS A 79 -2.44 10.20 0.13
N TYR A 80 -1.25 9.71 -0.16
CA TYR A 80 -1.02 8.28 -0.27
C TYR A 80 -0.90 7.53 1.06
N GLU A 81 -0.66 8.20 2.19
CA GLU A 81 -0.52 7.51 3.49
C GLU A 81 -1.83 6.82 3.91
N ASN A 82 -2.96 7.53 3.80
CA ASN A 82 -4.28 6.96 4.13
C ASN A 82 -4.64 5.79 3.20
N ALA A 83 -4.44 5.96 1.88
CA ALA A 83 -4.67 4.89 0.91
C ALA A 83 -3.76 3.68 1.18
N TRP A 84 -2.48 3.90 1.52
CA TRP A 84 -1.54 2.84 1.88
C TRP A 84 -1.98 2.06 3.11
N ASN A 85 -2.48 2.75 4.14
CA ASN A 85 -3.01 2.11 5.34
C ASN A 85 -4.23 1.25 5.01
N ILE A 86 -5.14 1.74 4.15
CA ILE A 86 -6.29 0.98 3.67
C ILE A 86 -5.81 -0.28 2.92
N PHE A 87 -4.93 -0.16 1.92
CA PHE A 87 -4.44 -1.33 1.20
C PHE A 87 -3.71 -2.32 2.09
N SER A 88 -2.97 -1.84 3.11
CA SER A 88 -2.30 -2.70 4.09
C SER A 88 -3.30 -3.50 4.93
N GLU A 89 -4.44 -2.92 5.29
CA GLU A 89 -5.51 -3.63 5.99
C GLU A 89 -6.25 -4.62 5.06
N LEU A 90 -6.53 -4.21 3.83
CA LEU A 90 -7.16 -5.06 2.80
C LEU A 90 -6.25 -6.25 2.43
N ALA A 91 -4.93 -6.06 2.42
CA ALA A 91 -3.94 -7.11 2.15
C ALA A 91 -3.93 -8.25 3.19
N LYS A 92 -4.69 -8.15 4.28
CA LYS A 92 -4.84 -9.24 5.26
C LYS A 92 -5.94 -10.24 4.85
N ASP A 93 -6.84 -9.84 3.96
CA ASP A 93 -8.00 -10.63 3.53
C ASP A 93 -7.69 -11.39 2.24
N ASP A 94 -7.89 -12.71 2.21
CA ASP A 94 -7.43 -13.54 1.08
C ASP A 94 -8.11 -13.22 -0.26
N GLU A 95 -9.35 -12.74 -0.27
CA GLU A 95 -10.11 -12.49 -1.50
C GLU A 95 -9.55 -11.29 -2.26
N ILE A 96 -9.26 -10.21 -1.55
CA ILE A 96 -8.83 -8.92 -2.13
C ILE A 96 -7.34 -8.65 -1.97
N LYS A 97 -6.62 -9.47 -1.19
CA LYS A 97 -5.20 -9.27 -0.87
C LYS A 97 -4.34 -9.06 -2.10
N LEU A 98 -4.55 -9.89 -3.12
CA LEU A 98 -3.75 -9.83 -4.34
C LEU A 98 -3.92 -8.50 -5.10
N GLU A 99 -5.13 -7.96 -5.09
CA GLU A 99 -5.45 -6.67 -5.70
C GLU A 99 -4.85 -5.52 -4.88
N ALA A 100 -4.99 -5.56 -3.55
CA ALA A 100 -4.38 -4.58 -2.65
C ALA A 100 -2.84 -4.54 -2.80
N LEU A 101 -2.18 -5.71 -2.79
CA LEU A 101 -0.72 -5.81 -2.98
C LEU A 101 -0.28 -5.32 -4.36
N SER A 102 -1.09 -5.60 -5.38
CA SER A 102 -0.86 -5.15 -6.75
C SER A 102 -0.86 -3.62 -6.87
N ILE A 103 -1.72 -2.96 -6.12
CA ILE A 103 -1.81 -1.50 -6.05
C ILE A 103 -0.63 -0.92 -5.27
N MET A 104 -0.31 -1.51 -4.13
CA MET A 104 0.81 -1.08 -3.29
C MET A 104 2.15 -1.16 -4.06
N GLU A 105 2.34 -2.22 -4.85
CA GLU A 105 3.47 -2.34 -5.76
C GLU A 105 3.54 -1.19 -6.77
N TYR A 106 2.42 -0.92 -7.46
CA TYR A 106 2.34 0.17 -8.42
C TYR A 106 2.74 1.52 -7.80
N TYR A 107 2.21 1.83 -6.61
CA TYR A 107 2.54 3.06 -5.88
C TYR A 107 4.01 3.16 -5.49
N TYR A 108 4.55 2.06 -4.96
CA TYR A 108 5.96 2.01 -4.61
C TYR A 108 6.84 2.24 -5.85
N ASN A 109 6.53 1.59 -6.98
CA ASN A 109 7.31 1.70 -8.20
C ASN A 109 7.24 3.08 -8.83
N LYS A 110 6.09 3.76 -8.76
CA LYS A 110 5.94 5.17 -9.15
C LYS A 110 6.63 6.18 -8.22
N GLY A 111 7.08 5.75 -7.04
CA GLY A 111 7.74 6.62 -6.07
C GLY A 111 6.77 7.49 -5.26
N TYR A 112 5.50 7.10 -5.21
CA TYR A 112 4.43 7.79 -4.50
C TYR A 112 4.52 7.63 -2.98
N ILE A 113 5.15 6.55 -2.52
CA ILE A 113 5.25 6.20 -1.11
C ILE A 113 6.72 6.13 -0.70
N LYS A 114 7.04 6.80 0.41
CA LYS A 114 8.23 6.52 1.22
C LYS A 114 7.78 5.65 2.39
N THR A 115 8.01 4.36 2.30
CA THR A 115 7.68 3.42 3.39
C THR A 115 8.90 2.57 3.75
N ASN A 116 8.75 1.77 4.79
CA ASN A 116 9.80 0.89 5.28
C ASN A 116 10.20 -0.14 4.21
N GLU A 117 11.48 -0.18 3.85
CA GLU A 117 12.04 -1.13 2.88
C GLU A 117 11.72 -2.59 3.25
N ARG A 118 11.66 -2.94 4.55
CA ARG A 118 11.24 -4.27 5.02
C ARG A 118 9.80 -4.59 4.64
N HIS A 119 8.90 -3.62 4.71
CA HIS A 119 7.50 -3.82 4.37
C HIS A 119 7.35 -4.04 2.85
N ILE A 120 8.02 -3.23 2.04
CA ILE A 120 8.05 -3.40 0.58
C ILE A 120 8.62 -4.76 0.18
N PHE A 121 9.71 -5.17 0.83
CA PHE A 121 10.31 -6.47 0.58
C PHE A 121 9.32 -7.62 0.89
N LYS A 122 8.57 -7.53 2.00
CA LYS A 122 7.51 -8.49 2.33
C LYS A 122 6.40 -8.54 1.27
N ILE A 123 5.98 -7.38 0.75
CA ILE A 123 5.00 -7.31 -0.35
C ILE A 123 5.51 -8.06 -1.58
N ALA A 124 6.78 -7.87 -1.95
CA ALA A 124 7.38 -8.57 -3.08
C ALA A 124 7.44 -10.09 -2.88
N LEU A 125 7.76 -10.56 -1.67
CA LEU A 125 7.73 -11.99 -1.34
C LEU A 125 6.30 -12.57 -1.42
N GLU A 126 5.30 -11.83 -0.96
CA GLU A 126 3.89 -12.26 -1.04
C GLU A 126 3.40 -12.28 -2.49
N LEU A 127 3.78 -11.28 -3.30
CA LEU A 127 3.51 -11.30 -4.74
C LEU A 127 4.18 -12.47 -5.43
N TYR A 128 5.43 -12.79 -5.05
CA TYR A 128 6.15 -13.95 -5.56
C TYR A 128 5.44 -15.26 -5.22
N SER A 129 4.99 -15.44 -3.97
CA SER A 129 4.29 -16.65 -3.53
C SER A 129 2.91 -16.83 -4.18
N LYS A 130 2.34 -15.77 -4.75
CA LYS A 130 1.09 -15.76 -5.53
C LYS A 130 1.31 -15.74 -7.04
N ASP A 131 2.48 -16.21 -7.50
CA ASP A 131 2.87 -16.29 -8.92
C ASP A 131 2.86 -14.94 -9.66
N LYS A 132 2.91 -13.81 -8.96
CA LYS A 132 3.05 -12.46 -9.55
C LYS A 132 4.50 -12.08 -9.73
N TYR A 133 5.25 -12.96 -10.41
CA TYR A 133 6.69 -12.87 -10.60
C TYR A 133 7.15 -11.54 -11.20
N LYS A 134 6.44 -10.99 -12.19
CA LYS A 134 6.81 -9.69 -12.79
C LYS A 134 6.81 -8.56 -11.76
N LYS A 135 5.75 -8.47 -10.97
CA LYS A 135 5.57 -7.44 -9.96
C LYS A 135 6.57 -7.58 -8.83
N ALA A 136 6.77 -8.81 -8.36
CA ALA A 136 7.79 -9.13 -7.37
C ALA A 136 9.19 -8.74 -7.85
N TYR A 137 9.54 -9.10 -9.10
CA TYR A 137 10.80 -8.73 -9.72
C TYR A 137 11.02 -7.22 -9.77
N ASP A 138 10.01 -6.45 -10.19
CA ASP A 138 10.14 -4.99 -10.31
C ASP A 138 10.48 -4.35 -8.95
N ILE A 139 9.90 -4.85 -7.87
CA ILE A 139 10.25 -4.42 -6.50
C ILE A 139 11.67 -4.87 -6.12
N PHE A 140 12.03 -6.15 -6.30
CA PHE A 140 13.36 -6.65 -5.95
C PHE A 140 14.46 -5.89 -6.70
N PHE A 141 14.28 -5.65 -8.00
CA PHE A 141 15.18 -4.85 -8.82
C PHE A 141 15.37 -3.44 -8.26
N LYS A 142 14.27 -2.76 -7.91
CA LYS A 142 14.31 -1.40 -7.36
C LYS A 142 15.00 -1.35 -6.00
N LEU A 143 14.76 -2.34 -5.13
CA LEU A 143 15.42 -2.46 -3.83
C LEU A 143 16.92 -2.81 -3.96
N ALA A 144 17.29 -3.75 -4.83
CA ALA A 144 18.68 -4.12 -5.10
C ALA A 144 19.50 -2.91 -5.57
N ALA A 145 18.91 -2.07 -6.43
CA ALA A 145 19.55 -0.85 -6.89
C ALA A 145 19.67 0.21 -5.78
N ASN A 146 18.57 0.51 -5.06
CA ASN A 146 18.42 1.76 -4.32
C ASN A 146 18.30 1.62 -2.79
N SER A 147 18.16 0.41 -2.25
CA SER A 147 17.94 0.20 -0.81
C SER A 147 19.09 0.77 0.01
N LYS A 148 18.76 1.55 1.05
CA LYS A 148 19.75 2.06 2.02
C LYS A 148 20.06 1.01 3.09
N ASN A 149 19.11 0.12 3.37
CA ASN A 149 19.36 -1.02 4.23
C ASN A 149 20.20 -2.06 3.48
N LYS A 150 21.42 -2.32 3.95
CA LYS A 150 22.36 -3.28 3.35
C LYS A 150 21.77 -4.70 3.27
N GLU A 151 21.11 -5.16 4.34
CA GLU A 151 20.50 -6.50 4.40
C GLU A 151 19.42 -6.65 3.32
N ILE A 152 18.48 -5.69 3.25
CA ILE A 152 17.41 -5.71 2.23
C ILE A 152 17.99 -5.59 0.83
N LYS A 153 19.01 -4.76 0.64
CA LYS A 153 19.71 -4.63 -0.64
C LYS A 153 20.29 -5.96 -1.08
N PHE A 154 21.03 -6.63 -0.20
CA PHE A 154 21.64 -7.92 -0.48
C PHE A 154 20.60 -9.01 -0.77
N LEU A 155 19.57 -9.16 0.07
CA LEU A 155 18.51 -10.14 -0.15
C LEU A 155 17.76 -9.89 -1.47
N SER A 156 17.49 -8.62 -1.80
CA SER A 156 16.86 -8.25 -3.06
C SER A 156 17.75 -8.56 -4.26
N THR A 157 19.07 -8.34 -4.16
CA THR A 157 20.05 -8.73 -5.19
C THR A 157 20.06 -10.24 -5.40
N CYS A 158 20.04 -11.05 -4.33
CA CYS A 158 19.95 -12.51 -4.44
C CYS A 158 18.67 -12.96 -5.15
N LEU A 159 17.54 -12.34 -4.81
CA LEU A 159 16.26 -12.66 -5.45
C LEU A 159 16.26 -12.21 -6.92
N GLU A 160 16.77 -11.01 -7.25
CA GLU A 160 16.95 -10.57 -8.63
C GLU A 160 17.84 -11.54 -9.42
N ALA A 161 18.98 -11.95 -8.86
CA ALA A 161 19.91 -12.91 -9.46
C ALA A 161 19.22 -14.25 -9.76
N SER A 162 18.31 -14.71 -8.89
CA SER A 162 17.56 -15.94 -9.11
C SER A 162 16.72 -15.92 -10.40
N TYR A 163 16.22 -14.74 -10.81
CA TYR A 163 15.50 -14.60 -12.09
C TYR A 163 16.44 -14.81 -13.28
N TYR A 164 17.67 -14.31 -13.23
CA TYR A 164 18.66 -14.56 -14.29
C TYR A 164 19.15 -16.01 -14.32
N ILE A 165 19.17 -16.71 -13.19
CA ILE A 165 19.54 -18.14 -13.15
C ILE A 165 18.45 -19.00 -13.80
N THR A 166 17.19 -18.71 -13.46
CA THR A 166 16.03 -19.52 -13.84
C THR A 166 15.42 -19.15 -15.18
N GLY A 167 15.62 -17.90 -15.64
CA GLY A 167 14.97 -17.34 -16.82
C GLY A 167 13.48 -17.07 -16.61
N TYR A 168 13.02 -16.94 -15.36
CA TYR A 168 11.62 -16.63 -15.07
C TYR A 168 11.22 -15.25 -15.62
N ASN A 169 9.93 -15.07 -15.89
CA ASN A 169 9.37 -13.78 -16.30
C ASN A 169 9.97 -13.23 -17.62
N ARG A 170 10.29 -14.11 -18.57
CA ARG A 170 10.93 -13.76 -19.87
C ARG A 170 12.26 -13.03 -19.73
N ILE A 171 12.91 -13.15 -18.57
CA ILE A 171 14.27 -12.67 -18.38
C ILE A 171 15.20 -13.69 -19.02
N GLU A 172 16.14 -13.21 -19.83
CA GLU A 172 17.14 -14.08 -20.45
C GLU A 172 18.00 -14.76 -19.38
N LYS A 173 18.19 -16.08 -19.52
CA LYS A 173 19.05 -16.84 -18.61
C LYS A 173 20.48 -16.35 -18.73
N ASN A 174 21.03 -15.83 -17.64
CA ASN A 174 22.40 -15.34 -17.58
C ASN A 174 23.00 -15.60 -16.19
N LYS A 175 23.54 -16.81 -16.01
CA LYS A 175 24.15 -17.23 -14.73
C LYS A 175 25.38 -16.40 -14.36
N ASN A 176 26.15 -15.95 -15.35
CA ASN A 176 27.33 -15.12 -15.11
C ASN A 176 26.92 -13.77 -14.51
N LYS A 177 25.93 -13.11 -15.10
CA LYS A 177 25.35 -11.86 -14.57
C LYS A 177 24.81 -12.06 -13.15
N ALA A 178 24.11 -13.17 -12.90
CA ALA A 178 23.59 -13.49 -11.57
C ALA A 178 24.72 -13.58 -10.53
N PHE A 179 25.81 -14.28 -10.88
CA PHE A 179 26.97 -14.45 -10.00
C PHE A 179 27.71 -13.14 -9.76
N GLU A 180 27.92 -12.34 -10.81
CA GLU A 180 28.53 -11.01 -10.71
C GLU A 180 27.74 -10.07 -9.79
N LEU A 181 26.41 -10.07 -9.90
CA LEU A 181 25.53 -9.27 -9.04
C LEU A 181 25.72 -9.63 -7.56
N ILE A 182 25.69 -10.93 -7.24
CA ILE A 182 25.84 -11.41 -5.86
C ILE A 182 27.23 -11.09 -5.32
N LEU A 183 28.29 -11.41 -6.08
CA LEU A 183 29.68 -11.15 -5.66
C LEU A 183 29.91 -9.66 -5.36
N LYS A 184 29.45 -8.80 -6.28
CA LYS A 184 29.60 -7.35 -6.16
C LYS A 184 28.89 -6.78 -4.92
N GLU A 185 27.75 -7.34 -4.54
CA GLU A 185 27.04 -6.87 -3.35
C GLU A 185 27.60 -7.48 -2.06
N SER A 186 28.02 -8.75 -2.08
CA SER A 186 28.62 -9.41 -0.91
C SER A 186 29.94 -8.77 -0.46
N SER A 187 30.72 -8.20 -1.39
CA SER A 187 32.00 -7.55 -1.06
C SER A 187 31.87 -6.22 -0.32
N LYS A 188 30.65 -5.75 -0.05
CA LYS A 188 30.36 -4.48 0.64
C LYS A 188 29.98 -4.66 2.12
N PHE A 189 30.03 -5.90 2.60
CA PHE A 189 29.88 -6.30 4.00
C PHE A 189 31.24 -6.54 4.61
#